data_AF-A0A7C1Q3L4-F1
#
_entry.id   AF-A0A7C1Q3L4-F1
#
_cell.length_a   1.000
_cell.length_b   1.000
_cell.length_c   1.000
_cell.angle_alpha   90.00
_cell.angle_beta   90.00
_cell.angle_gamma   90.00
#
_symmetry.space_group_name_H-M   'P 1'
#
loop_
_entity.id
_entity.type
_entity.pdbx_description
1 polymer ?
#
loop_
_entity_poly.entity_id
_entity_poly.type
_entity_poly.pdbx_seq_one_letter_code
_entity_poly.pdbx_strand_id
1 'polypeptide(L)'
;MDDPRPILLLLYLVAGHALVDFALQSEAMALGKCPHAQHPAARAVPWYYWLAAHALLHGTAVGLVCQWMGLTPAGTLALALAETLAHALIDLGKCRGWYGIHRDQALHLLCKLLWWCLALGAFPSSGGL
;
A
#
# COMPACT_ATOMS: atom_id res chain seq x y z
N MET A 1 -2.84 26.58 11.48
CA MET A 1 -2.94 25.17 11.05
C MET A 1 -1.99 24.42 11.98
N ASP A 2 -2.46 24.14 13.19
CA ASP A 2 -1.55 24.02 14.35
C ASP A 2 -1.29 22.54 14.72
N ASP A 3 -1.98 21.61 14.08
CA ASP A 3 -1.77 20.17 14.22
C ASP A 3 -1.03 19.61 12.99
N PRO A 4 0.21 19.12 13.13
CA PRO A 4 0.98 18.57 12.01
C PRO A 4 0.57 17.14 11.64
N ARG A 5 -0.27 16.45 12.43
CA ARG A 5 -0.63 15.04 12.24
C ARG A 5 -1.18 14.72 10.84
N PRO A 6 -2.06 15.53 10.23
CA PRO A 6 -2.52 15.30 8.86
C PRO A 6 -1.37 15.22 7.84
N ILE A 7 -0.40 16.13 7.94
CA ILE A 7 0.73 16.17 7.00
C ILE A 7 1.67 14.98 7.27
N LEU A 8 1.94 14.68 8.54
CA LEU A 8 2.75 13.52 8.93
C LEU A 8 2.11 12.20 8.47
N LEU A 9 0.79 12.06 8.55
CA LEU A 9 0.07 10.90 8.04
C LEU A 9 0.32 10.71 6.55
N LEU A 10 0.13 11.76 5.73
CA LEU A 10 0.38 11.67 4.30
C LEU A 10 1.84 11.31 4.00
N LEU A 11 2.79 11.96 4.70
CA LEU A 11 4.21 11.66 4.59
C LEU A 11 4.49 10.17 4.88
N TYR A 12 3.96 9.62 5.96
CA TYR A 12 4.18 8.24 6.35
C TYR A 12 3.51 7.22 5.43
N LEU A 13 2.33 7.54 4.88
CA LEU A 13 1.67 6.68 3.88
C LEU A 13 2.51 6.60 2.59
N VAL A 14 3.06 7.72 2.12
CA VAL A 14 3.93 7.77 0.94
C VAL A 14 5.28 7.13 1.21
N ALA A 15 5.90 7.40 2.37
CA ALA A 15 7.16 6.80 2.77
C ALA A 15 7.04 5.28 2.96
N GLY A 16 5.92 4.81 3.54
CA GLY A 16 5.64 3.38 3.70
C GLY A 16 5.53 2.67 2.35
N HIS A 17 4.86 3.27 1.37
CA HIS A 17 4.87 2.75 -0.01
C HIS A 17 6.29 2.68 -0.56
N ALA A 18 7.04 3.77 -0.49
CA ALA A 18 8.41 3.81 -1.03
C ALA A 18 9.33 2.77 -0.36
N LEU A 19 9.21 2.59 0.96
CA LEU A 19 9.95 1.59 1.72
C LEU A 19 9.67 0.18 1.20
N VAL A 20 8.40 -0.19 1.04
CA VAL A 20 8.02 -1.54 0.63
C VAL A 20 8.35 -1.81 -0.85
N ASP A 21 8.12 -0.84 -1.74
CA ASP A 21 8.32 -1.02 -3.19
C ASP A 21 9.77 -0.89 -3.67
N PHE A 22 10.60 -0.11 -2.99
CA PHE A 22 11.96 0.19 -3.45
C PHE A 22 13.05 -0.34 -2.53
N ALA A 23 12.88 -0.24 -1.22
CA ALA A 23 13.92 -0.67 -0.28
C ALA A 23 13.80 -2.14 0.10
N LEU A 24 12.58 -2.66 0.27
CA LEU A 24 12.33 -4.02 0.74
C LEU A 24 11.97 -5.00 -0.40
N GLN A 25 11.53 -4.50 -1.55
CA GLN A 25 11.22 -5.34 -2.70
C GLN A 25 12.52 -5.79 -3.39
N SER A 26 12.78 -7.10 -3.35
CA SER A 26 13.85 -7.71 -4.15
C SER A 26 13.43 -7.84 -5.62
N GLU A 27 14.41 -8.01 -6.50
CA GLU A 27 14.17 -8.33 -7.91
C GLU A 27 13.29 -9.59 -8.07
N ALA A 28 13.54 -10.62 -7.26
CA ALA A 28 12.76 -11.85 -7.27
C ALA A 28 11.28 -11.61 -6.93
N MET A 29 10.97 -10.73 -5.98
CA MET A 29 9.60 -10.32 -5.66
C MET A 29 8.98 -9.53 -6.82
N ALA A 30 9.71 -8.53 -7.33
CA ALA A 30 9.23 -7.66 -8.40
C ALA A 30 8.85 -8.42 -9.66
N LEU A 31 9.64 -9.45 -10.03
CA LEU A 31 9.36 -10.32 -11.17
C LEU A 31 8.37 -11.43 -10.80
N GLY A 32 8.50 -12.02 -9.61
CA GLY A 32 7.68 -13.15 -9.15
C GLY A 32 6.19 -12.82 -9.06
N LYS A 33 5.81 -11.58 -8.75
CA LYS A 33 4.41 -11.14 -8.70
C LYS A 33 3.73 -11.04 -10.08
N CYS A 34 4.50 -11.11 -11.18
CA CYS A 34 3.95 -10.98 -12.52
C CYS A 34 3.59 -12.35 -13.15
N PRO A 35 2.35 -12.55 -13.65
CA PRO A 35 1.88 -13.85 -14.17
C PRO A 35 2.69 -14.44 -15.34
N HIS A 36 3.39 -13.60 -16.11
CA HIS A 36 4.13 -13.99 -17.30
C HIS A 36 5.66 -13.97 -17.09
N ALA A 37 6.12 -13.83 -15.85
CA ALA A 37 7.55 -13.74 -15.56
C ALA A 37 8.25 -15.08 -15.84
N GLN A 38 9.37 -15.02 -16.56
CA GLN A 38 10.20 -16.19 -16.87
C GLN A 38 11.35 -16.39 -15.86
N HIS A 39 11.42 -15.55 -14.83
CA HIS A 39 12.45 -15.59 -13.80
C HIS A 39 12.45 -16.94 -13.05
N PRO A 40 13.60 -17.54 -12.70
CA PRO A 40 13.65 -18.82 -11.99
C PRO A 40 12.80 -18.87 -10.71
N ALA A 41 12.75 -17.78 -9.95
CA ALA A 41 11.93 -17.69 -8.74
C ALA A 41 10.41 -17.79 -9.02
N ALA A 42 9.95 -17.29 -10.18
CA ALA A 42 8.55 -17.37 -10.59
C ALA A 42 8.13 -18.80 -10.99
N ARG A 43 9.10 -19.68 -11.29
CA ARG A 43 8.84 -21.10 -11.58
C ARG A 43 8.66 -21.94 -10.31
N ALA A 44 9.24 -21.50 -9.19
CA ALA A 44 9.18 -22.22 -7.92
C ALA A 44 7.90 -21.93 -7.13
N VAL A 45 7.40 -20.69 -7.20
CA VAL A 45 6.22 -20.23 -6.46
C VAL A 45 5.28 -19.50 -7.41
N PRO A 46 4.00 -19.90 -7.50
CA PRO A 46 3.01 -19.24 -8.36
C PRO A 46 2.88 -17.74 -8.08
N TRP A 47 2.68 -16.95 -9.15
CA TRP A 47 2.67 -15.48 -9.09
C TRP A 47 1.69 -14.88 -8.08
N TYR A 48 0.55 -15.53 -7.86
CA TYR A 48 -0.48 -15.01 -6.97
C TYR A 48 -0.05 -15.04 -5.50
N TYR A 49 0.86 -15.93 -5.09
CA TYR A 49 1.44 -15.89 -3.74
C TYR A 49 2.38 -14.70 -3.58
N TRP A 50 3.21 -14.41 -4.58
CA TRP A 50 4.09 -13.23 -4.58
C TRP A 50 3.26 -11.94 -4.55
N LEU A 51 2.27 -11.82 -5.43
CA LEU A 51 1.41 -10.64 -5.49
C LEU A 51 0.62 -10.44 -4.19
N ALA A 52 0.01 -11.51 -3.66
CA ALA A 52 -0.75 -11.43 -2.43
C ALA A 52 0.14 -11.03 -1.24
N ALA A 53 1.34 -11.62 -1.11
CA ALA A 53 2.28 -11.27 -0.05
C ALA A 53 2.76 -9.82 -0.16
N HIS A 54 3.10 -9.36 -1.37
CA HIS A 54 3.53 -8.00 -1.62
C HIS A 54 2.43 -6.98 -1.28
N ALA A 55 1.22 -7.19 -1.79
CA ALA A 55 0.10 -6.31 -1.54
C ALA A 55 -0.33 -6.32 -0.07
N LEU A 56 -0.26 -7.47 0.61
CA LEU A 56 -0.53 -7.58 2.05
C LEU A 56 0.47 -6.76 2.88
N LEU A 57 1.75 -6.73 2.50
CA LEU A 57 2.75 -5.88 3.18
C LEU A 57 2.42 -4.39 3.03
N HIS A 58 1.98 -3.95 1.85
CA HIS A 58 1.53 -2.56 1.64
C HIS A 58 0.30 -2.22 2.47
N GLY A 59 -0.71 -3.11 2.48
CA GLY A 59 -1.88 -2.94 3.32
C GLY A 59 -1.54 -2.91 4.81
N THR A 60 -0.63 -3.78 5.25
CA THR A 60 -0.12 -3.79 6.62
C THR A 60 0.62 -2.50 6.95
N ALA A 61 1.45 -1.97 6.03
CA ALA A 61 2.14 -0.70 6.23
C ALA A 61 1.15 0.47 6.43
N VAL A 62 0.09 0.55 5.61
CA VAL A 62 -0.98 1.53 5.78
C VAL A 62 -1.69 1.34 7.12
N GLY A 63 -2.08 0.11 7.46
CA GLY A 63 -2.75 -0.21 8.72
C GLY A 63 -1.92 0.18 9.94
N LEU A 64 -0.62 -0.15 9.95
CA LEU A 64 0.29 0.20 11.05
C LEU A 64 0.41 1.72 11.22
N VAL A 65 0.58 2.46 10.12
CA VAL A 65 0.62 3.93 10.16
C VAL A 65 -0.70 4.49 10.71
N CYS A 66 -1.85 4.05 10.19
CA CYS A 66 -3.17 4.52 10.64
C CYS A 66 -3.43 4.19 12.12
N GLN A 67 -3.13 2.97 12.55
CA GLN A 67 -3.30 2.53 13.93
C GLN A 67 -2.42 3.33 14.88
N TRP A 68 -1.14 3.53 14.52
CA TRP A 68 -0.19 4.28 15.32
C TRP A 68 -0.59 5.76 15.45
N MET A 69 -1.18 6.32 14.40
CA MET A 69 -1.68 7.69 14.37
C MET A 69 -3.04 7.87 15.07
N GLY A 70 -3.63 6.79 15.59
CA GLY A 70 -4.85 6.83 16.41
C GLY A 70 -6.16 6.62 15.66
N LEU A 71 -6.14 6.04 14.46
CA LEU A 71 -7.37 5.65 13.77
C LEU A 71 -8.05 4.49 14.52
N THR A 72 -9.39 4.45 14.51
CA THR A 72 -10.14 3.38 15.15
C THR A 72 -9.74 2.01 14.60
N PRO A 73 -9.79 0.91 15.38
CA PRO A 73 -9.42 -0.42 14.89
C PRO A 73 -10.20 -0.85 13.64
N ALA A 74 -11.50 -0.50 13.58
CA ALA A 74 -12.33 -0.78 12.41
C ALA A 74 -11.88 0.04 11.18
N GLY A 75 -11.58 1.33 11.34
CA GLY A 75 -11.03 2.16 10.28
C GLY A 75 -9.66 1.68 9.80
N THR A 76 -8.78 1.30 10.72
CA THR A 76 -7.47 0.70 10.44
C THR A 76 -7.62 -0.56 9.59
N LEU A 77 -8.47 -1.50 10.03
CA LEU A 77 -8.69 -2.75 9.30
C LEU A 77 -9.25 -2.49 7.91
N ALA A 78 -10.21 -1.57 7.79
CA ALA A 78 -10.81 -1.21 6.50
C ALA A 78 -9.76 -0.64 5.53
N LEU A 79 -8.94 0.32 5.96
CA LEU A 79 -7.91 0.93 5.11
C LEU A 79 -6.78 -0.06 4.75
N ALA A 80 -6.39 -0.93 5.68
CA ALA A 80 -5.37 -1.96 5.42
C ALA A 80 -5.84 -2.97 4.36
N LEU A 81 -7.08 -3.45 4.47
CA LEU A 81 -7.66 -4.37 3.47
C LEU A 81 -7.89 -3.67 2.13
N ALA A 82 -8.36 -2.41 2.16
CA ALA A 82 -8.59 -1.64 0.95
C ALA A 82 -7.28 -1.37 0.19
N GLU A 83 -6.21 -1.00 0.88
CA GLU A 83 -4.87 -0.89 0.28
C GLU A 83 -4.40 -2.25 -0.25
N THR A 84 -4.54 -3.34 0.51
CA THR A 84 -4.13 -4.68 0.04
C THR A 84 -4.79 -5.00 -1.30
N LEU A 85 -6.09 -4.75 -1.43
CA LEU A 85 -6.81 -5.01 -2.68
C LEU A 85 -6.40 -4.05 -3.80
N ALA A 86 -6.39 -2.74 -3.52
CA ALA A 86 -6.05 -1.73 -4.51
C ALA A 86 -4.63 -1.93 -5.05
N HIS A 87 -3.66 -2.20 -4.16
CA HIS A 87 -2.27 -2.42 -4.51
C HIS A 87 -2.12 -3.66 -5.40
N ALA A 88 -2.77 -4.77 -5.04
CA ALA A 88 -2.76 -5.99 -5.86
C ALA A 88 -3.32 -5.74 -7.26
N LEU A 89 -4.42 -4.98 -7.39
CA LEU A 89 -5.03 -4.66 -8.69
C LEU A 89 -4.15 -3.75 -9.54
N ILE A 90 -3.52 -2.74 -8.93
CA ILE A 90 -2.61 -1.83 -9.63
C ILE A 90 -1.38 -2.59 -10.14
N ASP A 91 -0.75 -3.38 -9.27
CA ASP A 91 0.40 -4.19 -9.65
C ASP A 91 0.07 -5.24 -10.70
N LEU A 92 -1.10 -5.88 -10.60
CA LEU A 92 -1.54 -6.83 -11.62
C LEU A 92 -1.72 -6.14 -12.97
N GLY A 93 -2.29 -4.93 -12.99
CA GLY A 93 -2.43 -4.12 -14.20
C GLY A 93 -1.09 -3.80 -14.84
N LYS A 94 -0.10 -3.38 -14.04
CA LYS A 94 1.29 -3.18 -14.50
C LYS A 94 1.90 -4.48 -15.02
N CYS A 95 1.83 -5.58 -14.27
CA CYS A 95 2.38 -6.88 -14.65
C CYS A 95 1.72 -7.49 -15.89
N ARG A 96 0.49 -7.07 -16.22
CA ARG A 96 -0.21 -7.41 -17.47
C ARG A 96 0.10 -6.46 -18.62
N GLY A 97 0.91 -5.42 -18.40
CA GLY A 97 1.29 -4.45 -19.41
C GLY A 97 0.21 -3.45 -19.78
N TRP A 98 -0.84 -3.28 -18.96
CA TRP A 98 -1.88 -2.28 -19.22
C TRP A 98 -1.35 -0.85 -19.14
N TYR A 99 -0.27 -0.65 -18.38
CA TYR A 99 0.44 0.59 -18.24
C TYR A 99 1.86 0.38 -17.72
N GLY A 100 2.72 1.39 -17.91
CA GLY A 100 4.10 1.40 -17.43
C GLY A 100 4.28 2.02 -16.05
N ILE A 101 5.54 2.11 -15.61
CA ILE A 101 5.94 2.49 -14.25
C ILE A 101 5.43 3.87 -13.80
N HIS A 102 5.37 4.87 -14.69
CA HIS A 102 4.89 6.20 -14.30
C HIS A 102 3.41 6.21 -13.87
N ARG A 103 2.56 5.44 -14.58
CA ARG A 103 1.13 5.35 -14.22
C ARG A 103 0.93 4.48 -13.00
N ASP A 104 1.71 3.40 -12.87
CA ASP A 104 1.74 2.56 -11.68
C ASP A 104 2.01 3.40 -10.42
N GLN A 105 3.11 4.16 -10.41
CA GLN A 105 3.46 5.02 -9.28
C GLN A 105 2.43 6.13 -9.03
N ALA A 106 1.87 6.73 -10.09
CA ALA A 106 0.80 7.71 -9.94
C ALA A 106 -0.45 7.12 -9.28
N LEU A 107 -0.86 5.90 -9.67
CA LEU A 107 -2.01 5.22 -9.07
C LEU A 107 -1.78 4.90 -7.60
N HIS A 108 -0.58 4.44 -7.23
CA HIS A 108 -0.23 4.16 -5.83
C HIS A 108 -0.22 5.43 -4.97
N LEU A 109 0.33 6.54 -5.48
CA LEU A 109 0.29 7.83 -4.78
C LEU A 109 -1.13 8.39 -4.64
N LEU A 110 -1.96 8.27 -5.68
CA LEU A 110 -3.38 8.63 -5.62
C LEU A 110 -4.13 7.78 -4.58
N CYS A 111 -3.77 6.50 -4.47
CA CYS A 111 -4.29 5.60 -3.44
C CYS A 111 -3.95 6.12 -2.03
N LYS A 112 -2.69 6.53 -1.78
CA LYS A 112 -2.29 7.12 -0.49
C LYS A 112 -3.01 8.43 -0.19
N LEU A 113 -3.20 9.27 -1.20
CA LEU A 113 -3.95 10.52 -1.05
C LEU A 113 -5.41 10.23 -0.68
N LEU A 114 -6.03 9.21 -1.27
CA LEU A 114 -7.39 8.80 -0.94
C LEU A 114 -7.49 8.28 0.50
N TRP A 115 -6.58 7.41 0.95
CA TRP A 115 -6.56 6.92 2.34
C TRP A 115 -6.33 8.04 3.34
N TRP A 116 -5.44 8.98 3.01
CA TRP A 116 -5.24 10.18 3.81
C TRP A 116 -6.55 10.96 3.97
N CYS A 117 -7.25 11.29 2.87
CA CYS A 117 -8.53 11.98 2.92
C CYS A 117 -9.58 11.24 3.77
N LEU A 118 -9.70 9.93 3.61
CA LEU A 118 -10.65 9.11 4.36
C LEU A 118 -10.32 9.04 5.85
N ALA A 119 -9.04 8.98 6.21
CA ALA A 119 -8.60 8.96 7.60
C ALA A 119 -8.88 10.27 8.33
N LEU A 120 -8.78 11.43 7.67
CA LEU A 120 -9.05 12.74 8.30
C LEU A 120 -10.47 12.84 8.87
N GLY A 121 -11.45 12.22 8.23
CA GLY A 121 -12.84 12.20 8.70
C GLY A 121 -13.13 11.12 9.76
N ALA A 122 -12.17 10.26 10.07
CA ALA A 122 -12.38 9.03 10.84
C ALA A 122 -11.53 8.94 12.13
N PHE A 123 -10.70 9.96 12.41
CA PHE A 123 -10.04 10.07 13.70
C PHE A 123 -11.07 10.39 14.80
N PRO A 124 -10.97 9.74 15.98
CA PRO A 124 -11.78 10.13 17.13
C PRO A 124 -11.56 11.61 17.44
N SER A 125 -12.63 12.35 17.69
CA SER A 125 -12.51 13.67 18.32
C SER A 125 -11.75 13.50 19.63
N SER A 126 -10.74 14.33 19.90
CA SER A 126 -9.92 14.31 21.12
C SER A 126 -10.68 14.64 22.41
N GLY A 127 -12.01 14.50 22.42
CA GLY A 127 -12.87 14.60 23.60
C GLY A 127 -13.04 13.23 24.25
N GLY A 128 -12.14 12.92 25.17
CA GLY A 128 -12.19 11.71 25.99
C GLY A 128 -10.94 11.60 26.86
N LEU A 129 -10.89 12.44 27.89
CA LEU A 129 -10.17 12.13 29.13
C LEU A 129 -11.03 11.19 29.96
#